data_AF-A0A9E2EQ57-F1
#
_entry.id   AF-A0A9E2EQ57-F1
#
_cell.length_a   1.000
_cell.length_b   1.000
_cell.length_c   1.000
_cell.angle_alpha   90.00
_cell.angle_beta   90.00
_cell.angle_gamma   90.00
#
_symmetry.space_group_name_H-M   'P 1'
#
loop_
_entity.id
_entity.type
_entity.pdbx_description
1 polymer ?
#
loop_
_entity_poly.entity_id
_entity_poly.type
_entity_poly.pdbx_seq_one_letter_code
_entity_poly.pdbx_strand_id
1 'polypeptide(L)'
;MINVNRSTTIIKADPRRVILLFNSLGLGTYATENRAEKLVERVLDISEEDVIATYDTLLSEFNHRHKYLEATCLKYYQKIKNLVSQNIQLSKERK
;
A
#
# COMPACT_ATOMS: atom_id res chain seq x y z
N MET A 1 -21.18 39.39 10.98
CA MET A 1 -21.08 38.13 11.76
C MET A 1 -21.40 36.97 10.83
N ILE A 2 -20.46 36.05 10.60
CA ILE A 2 -20.70 34.86 9.78
C ILE A 2 -21.36 33.82 10.67
N ASN A 3 -22.56 33.39 10.30
CA ASN A 3 -23.30 32.38 11.05
C ASN A 3 -22.80 30.99 10.62
N VAL A 4 -22.08 30.29 11.50
CA VAL A 4 -21.49 28.98 11.20
C VAL A 4 -22.46 27.89 11.65
N ASN A 5 -23.20 27.32 10.70
CA ASN A 5 -24.04 26.15 10.95
C ASN A 5 -23.18 24.88 10.92
N ARG A 6 -22.85 24.34 12.10
CA ARG A 6 -22.12 23.07 12.21
C ARG A 6 -23.08 21.89 12.02
N SER A 7 -22.71 20.95 11.16
CA SER A 7 -23.43 19.68 11.03
C SER A 7 -23.33 18.88 12.33
N THR A 8 -24.45 18.29 12.75
CA THR A 8 -24.52 17.35 13.89
C THR A 8 -24.12 15.92 13.51
N THR A 9 -23.82 15.67 12.23
CA THR A 9 -23.42 14.35 11.74
C THR A 9 -22.00 14.01 12.20
N ILE A 10 -21.88 12.98 13.03
CA ILE A 10 -20.58 12.42 13.43
C ILE A 10 -20.12 11.45 12.35
N ILE A 11 -19.19 11.87 11.51
CA ILE A 11 -18.51 10.97 10.56
C ILE A 11 -17.51 10.14 11.37
N LYS A 12 -17.82 8.86 11.58
CA LYS A 12 -16.84 7.92 12.14
C LYS A 12 -15.78 7.65 11.09
N ALA A 13 -14.52 7.69 11.49
CA ALA A 13 -13.43 7.22 10.63
C ALA A 13 -13.74 5.77 10.25
N ASP A 14 -13.90 5.49 8.97
CA ASP A 14 -14.00 4.13 8.48
C ASP A 14 -12.57 3.59 8.38
N PRO A 15 -12.14 2.68 9.28
CA PRO A 15 -10.80 2.10 9.20
C PRO A 15 -10.62 1.34 7.88
N ARG A 16 -11.71 1.07 7.13
CA ARG A 16 -11.64 0.44 5.83
C ARG A 16 -11.21 1.34 4.68
N ARG A 17 -11.21 2.66 4.87
CA ARG A 17 -10.84 3.66 3.86
C ARG A 17 -9.41 4.19 4.04
N VAL A 18 -8.66 3.62 4.97
CA VAL A 18 -7.29 4.03 5.29
C VAL A 18 -6.33 3.14 4.51
N ILE A 19 -5.81 3.60 3.36
CA ILE A 19 -4.63 3.24 2.51
C ILE A 19 -4.19 1.74 2.39
N LEU A 20 -4.74 0.81 3.16
CA LEU A 20 -4.10 -0.42 3.58
C LEU A 20 -5.15 -1.49 3.86
N LEU A 21 -6.02 -1.75 2.88
CA LEU A 21 -6.81 -2.97 2.89
C LEU A 21 -6.49 -3.81 1.68
N PHE A 22 -5.52 -4.69 1.89
CA PHE A 22 -5.42 -5.95 1.15
C PHE A 22 -6.77 -6.68 1.08
N ASN A 23 -7.63 -6.56 2.12
CA ASN A 23 -8.96 -7.16 2.10
C ASN A 23 -9.95 -6.39 1.20
N SER A 24 -9.69 -5.13 0.83
CA SER A 24 -10.49 -4.38 -0.15
C SER A 24 -10.11 -4.71 -1.59
N LEU A 25 -8.91 -5.29 -1.78
CA LEU A 25 -8.46 -5.84 -3.06
C LEU A 25 -9.01 -7.25 -3.34
N GLY A 26 -9.82 -7.82 -2.42
CA GLY A 26 -10.40 -9.16 -2.60
C GLY A 26 -9.37 -10.28 -2.72
N LEU A 27 -8.14 -10.08 -2.23
CA LEU A 27 -7.07 -11.07 -2.34
C LEU A 27 -7.50 -12.37 -1.63
N GLY A 28 -7.61 -13.46 -2.40
CA GLY A 28 -8.25 -14.73 -1.99
C GLY A 28 -9.55 -15.08 -2.73
N THR A 29 -9.97 -14.30 -3.73
CA THR A 29 -10.99 -14.73 -4.71
C THR A 29 -10.34 -14.97 -6.07
N TYR A 30 -10.81 -15.98 -6.84
CA TYR A 30 -10.24 -16.40 -8.14
C TYR A 30 -10.01 -15.24 -9.14
N ALA A 31 -10.86 -14.19 -9.10
CA ALA A 31 -10.74 -13.04 -10.00
C ALA A 31 -9.61 -12.06 -9.61
N THR A 32 -9.14 -12.10 -8.37
CA THR A 32 -8.19 -11.12 -7.78
C THR A 32 -6.81 -11.68 -7.54
N GLU A 33 -6.63 -13.01 -7.47
CA GLU A 33 -5.30 -13.65 -7.50
C GLU A 33 -4.54 -13.24 -8.77
N ASN A 34 -5.18 -13.34 -9.94
CA ASN A 34 -4.65 -12.86 -11.22
C ASN A 34 -4.28 -11.37 -11.23
N ARG A 35 -4.93 -10.54 -10.41
CA ARG A 35 -4.63 -9.09 -10.34
C ARG A 35 -3.42 -8.82 -9.46
N ALA A 36 -3.25 -9.59 -8.39
CA ALA A 36 -2.12 -9.51 -7.48
C ALA A 36 -0.82 -9.88 -8.19
N GLU A 37 -0.83 -11.00 -8.91
CA GLU A 37 0.31 -11.48 -9.70
C GLU A 37 0.73 -10.45 -10.74
N LYS A 38 -0.23 -9.92 -11.53
CA LYS A 38 0.05 -8.84 -12.51
C LYS A 38 0.55 -7.54 -11.89
N LEU A 39 0.20 -7.27 -10.62
CA LEU A 39 0.75 -6.11 -9.91
C LEU A 39 2.19 -6.39 -9.49
N VAL A 40 2.45 -7.58 -8.95
CA VAL A 40 3.81 -8.02 -8.57
C VAL A 40 4.72 -8.01 -9.80
N GLU A 41 4.32 -8.61 -10.91
CA GLU A 41 5.09 -8.60 -12.16
C GLU A 41 5.44 -7.18 -12.61
N ARG A 42 4.45 -6.27 -12.64
CA ARG A 42 4.70 -4.86 -12.98
C ARG A 42 5.68 -4.19 -12.03
N VAL A 43 5.61 -4.48 -10.74
CA VAL A 43 6.57 -3.93 -9.77
C VAL A 43 7.95 -4.52 -9.97
N LEU A 44 8.07 -5.79 -10.36
CA LEU A 44 9.36 -6.44 -10.66
C LEU A 44 10.00 -5.90 -11.94
N ASP A 45 9.21 -5.47 -12.92
CA ASP A 45 9.69 -4.89 -14.19
C ASP A 45 10.22 -3.44 -14.05
N ILE A 46 9.93 -2.75 -12.95
CA ILE A 46 10.42 -1.38 -12.72
C ILE A 46 11.94 -1.43 -12.44
N SER A 47 12.69 -0.45 -12.97
CA SER A 47 14.12 -0.32 -12.69
C SER A 47 14.38 -0.07 -11.19
N GLU A 48 15.54 -0.48 -10.67
CA GLU A 48 15.84 -0.26 -9.25
C GLU A 48 15.94 1.23 -8.89
N GLU A 49 16.45 2.05 -9.82
CA GLU A 49 16.54 3.50 -9.66
C GLU A 49 15.15 4.14 -9.50
N ASP A 50 14.19 3.74 -10.34
CA ASP A 50 12.81 4.22 -10.27
C ASP A 50 12.09 3.76 -9.00
N VAL A 51 12.39 2.54 -8.52
CA VAL A 51 11.84 2.04 -7.25
C VAL A 51 12.33 2.88 -6.08
N ILE A 52 13.63 3.19 -6.03
CA ILE A 52 14.21 4.03 -4.97
C ILE A 52 13.57 5.42 -5.00
N ALA A 53 13.49 6.06 -6.17
CA ALA A 53 12.89 7.38 -6.32
C ALA A 53 11.41 7.41 -5.88
N THR A 54 10.66 6.37 -6.25
CA THR A 54 9.25 6.22 -5.86
C THR A 54 9.11 6.01 -4.35
N TYR A 55 9.97 5.18 -3.75
CA TYR A 55 9.99 4.92 -2.33
C TYR A 55 10.28 6.17 -1.50
N ASP A 56 11.29 6.96 -1.89
CA ASP A 56 11.65 8.20 -1.23
C ASP A 56 10.53 9.23 -1.30
N THR A 57 9.88 9.34 -2.46
CA THR A 57 8.71 10.21 -2.65
C THR A 57 7.57 9.80 -1.71
N LEU A 58 7.28 8.50 -1.64
CA LEU A 58 6.24 7.96 -0.77
C LEU A 58 6.53 8.23 0.71
N LEU A 59 7.78 8.07 1.16
CA LEU A 59 8.14 8.39 2.54
C LEU A 59 8.02 9.89 2.81
N SER A 60 8.50 10.75 1.92
CA SER A 60 8.39 12.21 2.08
C SER A 60 6.92 12.65 2.24
N GLU A 61 6.04 12.14 1.38
CA GLU A 61 4.64 12.55 1.35
C GLU A 61 3.78 11.98 2.48
N PHE A 62 4.13 10.81 3.01
CA PHE A 62 3.23 10.07 3.90
C PHE A 62 3.82 9.73 5.27
N ASN A 63 5.14 9.73 5.47
CA ASN A 63 5.74 9.34 6.75
C ASN A 63 5.30 10.26 7.90
N HIS A 64 5.12 11.57 7.63
CA HIS A 64 4.63 12.53 8.61
C HIS A 64 3.16 12.28 9.06
N ARG A 65 2.37 11.56 8.25
CA ARG A 65 0.97 11.19 8.55
C ARG A 65 0.85 9.75 9.05
N HIS A 66 1.84 8.91 8.79
CA HIS A 66 1.81 7.47 9.04
C HIS A 66 3.07 6.98 9.74
N LYS A 67 3.09 7.09 11.07
CA LYS A 67 4.21 6.69 11.96
C LYS A 67 4.78 5.28 11.72
N TYR A 68 4.00 4.37 11.13
CA TYR A 68 4.37 2.97 10.90
C TYR A 68 4.30 2.57 9.43
N LEU A 69 4.45 3.50 8.50
CA LEU A 69 4.28 3.26 7.07
C LEU A 69 5.18 2.13 6.57
N GLU A 70 6.49 2.23 6.78
CA GLU A 70 7.46 1.21 6.34
C GLU A 70 7.16 -0.18 6.92
N ALA A 71 6.96 -0.25 8.24
CA ALA A 71 6.64 -1.52 8.92
C ALA A 71 5.35 -2.14 8.39
N THR A 72 4.40 -1.29 7.98
CA THR A 72 3.13 -1.73 7.44
C THR A 72 3.28 -2.25 6.01
N CYS A 73 4.05 -1.56 5.14
CA CYS A 73 4.39 -2.04 3.80
C CYS A 73 5.07 -3.42 3.88
N LEU A 74 6.07 -3.56 4.76
CA LEU A 74 6.78 -4.83 4.94
C LEU A 74 5.86 -5.96 5.41
N LYS A 75 4.93 -5.68 6.34
CA LYS A 75 3.91 -6.65 6.77
C LYS A 75 3.02 -7.09 5.61
N TYR A 76 2.74 -6.20 4.66
CA TYR A 76 1.96 -6.53 3.47
C TYR A 76 2.76 -7.32 2.45
N TYR A 77 4.02 -6.97 2.22
CA TYR A 77 4.94 -7.78 1.43
C TYR A 77 4.98 -9.23 1.91
N GLN A 78 5.08 -9.46 3.23
CA GLN A 78 5.06 -10.81 3.80
C GLN A 78 3.81 -11.62 3.42
N LYS A 79 2.66 -10.96 3.20
CA LYS A 79 1.42 -11.65 2.78
C LYS A 79 1.39 -12.05 1.31
N ILE A 80 2.18 -11.38 0.47
CA ILE A 80 2.28 -11.66 -0.98
C ILE A 80 3.61 -12.24 -1.39
N LYS A 81 4.51 -12.48 -0.44
CA LYS A 81 5.85 -13.00 -0.71
C LYS A 81 5.81 -14.32 -1.48
N ASN A 82 4.77 -15.11 -1.31
CA ASN A 82 4.53 -16.35 -2.06
C ASN A 82 4.24 -16.13 -3.55
N LEU A 83 3.80 -14.94 -3.96
CA LEU A 83 3.58 -14.57 -5.36
C LEU A 83 4.86 -14.08 -6.05
N VAL A 84 5.91 -13.78 -5.28
CA VAL A 84 7.23 -13.41 -5.80
C VAL A 84 8.05 -14.69 -5.96
N SER A 85 8.70 -14.87 -7.11
CA SER A 85 9.60 -16.00 -7.32
C SER A 85 10.70 -16.05 -6.25
N GLN A 86 10.88 -17.20 -5.60
CA GLN A 86 11.77 -17.36 -4.45
C GLN A 86 13.26 -17.12 -4.77
N ASN A 87 13.63 -17.13 -6.06
CA ASN A 87 15.00 -16.94 -6.53
C ASN A 87 15.37 -15.46 -6.73
N ILE A 88 14.44 -14.54 -6.56
CA ILE A 88 14.69 -13.10 -6.76
C ILE A 88 15.01 -12.45 -5.41
N GLN A 89 16.22 -11.87 -5.31
CA GLN A 89 16.61 -11.07 -4.16
C GLN A 89 16.14 -9.63 -4.35
N LEU A 90 15.09 -9.23 -3.62
CA LEU A 90 14.56 -7.86 -3.66
C LEU A 90 15.26 -6.96 -2.61
N SER A 91 15.44 -5.69 -2.96
CA SER A 91 15.87 -4.61 -2.06
C SER A 91 14.84 -4.35 -0.95
N LYS A 92 15.14 -3.42 -0.05
CA LYS A 92 14.18 -3.04 1.02
C LYS A 92 13.05 -2.19 0.42
N GLU A 93 13.41 -1.31 -0.49
CA GLU A 93 12.58 -0.29 -1.13
C GLU A 93 11.51 -0.93 -2.03
N ARG A 94 11.85 -2.07 -2.66
CA ARG A 94 10.93 -2.86 -3.50
C ARG A 94 9.95 -3.74 -2.71
N LYS A 95 10.17 -3.93 -1.41
CA LYS A 95 9.31 -4.75 -0.53
C LYS A 95 8.22 -3.89 0.11
#